data_AF-A0A3Q2VT26-F1
#
_entry.id   AF-A0A3Q2VT26-F1
#
_cell.length_a   1.000
_cell.length_b   1.000
_cell.length_c   1.000
_cell.angle_alpha   90.00
_cell.angle_beta   90.00
_cell.angle_gamma   90.00
#
_symmetry.space_group_name_H-M   'P 1'
#
loop_
_entity.id
_entity.type
_entity.pdbx_description
1 polymer ?
#
loop_
_entity_poly.entity_id
_entity_poly.type
_entity_poly.pdbx_seq_one_letter_code
_entity_poly.pdbx_strand_id
1 'polypeptide(L)'
;MEDERLKEKRPLGELLEVKVDVHSEALDFIHSDTRPVIYDRDPKKVNSSLKVMFEDVIAEPPSVRSFDKVWLWSHALFEVSRLWCYRFISLLLAVPVSLAAGLLFAVLSCLHIWLIVPCVQLLLINMRWVQTVWASILNIFISPFFTSIGKCCGQVTILLAKDEN
;
A
#
# COMPACT_ATOMS: atom_id res chain seq x y z
N MET A 1 4.98 -17.29 -66.01
CA MET A 1 4.33 -18.46 -66.62
C MET A 1 4.91 -19.62 -65.84
N GLU A 2 4.47 -19.84 -64.61
CA GLU A 2 3.28 -20.56 -64.16
C GLU A 2 3.79 -21.18 -62.83
N ASP A 3 3.15 -21.24 -61.69
CA ASP A 3 1.78 -20.99 -61.30
C ASP A 3 1.79 -20.92 -59.77
N GLU A 4 1.09 -19.94 -59.21
CA GLU A 4 0.43 -20.11 -57.92
C GLU A 4 -0.58 -21.27 -58.03
N ARG A 5 -1.13 -21.74 -56.88
CA ARG A 5 -2.33 -22.61 -56.78
C ARG A 5 -1.96 -24.10 -56.94
N LEU A 6 -2.23 -25.06 -56.06
CA LEU A 6 -3.22 -25.28 -55.01
C LEU A 6 -2.83 -26.59 -54.30
N LYS A 7 -2.85 -26.65 -52.97
CA LYS A 7 -3.71 -27.64 -52.30
C LYS A 7 -3.98 -27.23 -50.86
N GLU A 8 -5.03 -26.45 -50.73
CA GLU A 8 -5.92 -26.42 -49.59
C GLU A 8 -6.16 -27.82 -49.01
N LYS A 9 -5.86 -27.98 -47.72
CA LYS A 9 -6.56 -28.90 -46.82
C LYS A 9 -6.68 -28.22 -45.44
N ARG A 10 -7.77 -27.49 -45.24
CA ARG A 10 -8.36 -27.27 -43.89
C ARG A 10 -9.22 -28.50 -43.52
N PRO A 11 -9.79 -28.58 -42.31
CA PRO A 11 -9.14 -28.79 -41.02
C PRO A 11 -9.81 -29.97 -40.26
N LEU A 12 -9.11 -30.69 -39.37
CA LEU A 12 -9.80 -31.40 -38.29
C LEU A 12 -8.81 -31.88 -37.24
N GLY A 13 -9.11 -31.63 -35.98
CA GLY A 13 -8.44 -32.30 -34.87
C GLY A 13 -8.19 -31.37 -33.70
N GLU A 14 -9.26 -30.85 -33.13
CA GLU A 14 -9.31 -30.41 -31.75
C GLU A 14 -8.76 -31.53 -30.86
N LEU A 15 -7.58 -31.33 -30.27
CA LEU A 15 -7.17 -32.03 -29.07
C LEU A 15 -6.68 -30.99 -28.08
N LEU A 16 -7.59 -30.69 -27.17
CA LEU A 16 -7.40 -29.92 -25.96
C LEU A 16 -6.36 -30.66 -25.11
N GLU A 17 -5.12 -30.18 -25.09
CA GLU A 17 -4.20 -30.52 -24.01
C GLU A 17 -3.64 -29.22 -23.42
N VAL A 18 -4.06 -28.96 -22.19
CA VAL A 18 -3.64 -27.84 -21.36
C VAL A 18 -2.13 -28.00 -21.10
N LYS A 19 -1.31 -27.23 -21.81
CA LYS A 19 0.10 -27.04 -21.45
C LYS A 19 0.28 -25.66 -20.84
N VAL A 20 0.18 -25.63 -19.51
CA VAL A 20 0.79 -24.56 -18.71
C VAL A 20 2.29 -24.68 -18.90
N ASP A 21 2.86 -23.82 -19.73
CA ASP A 21 4.30 -23.58 -19.71
C ASP A 21 4.56 -22.11 -20.03
N VAL A 22 5.31 -21.52 -19.11
CA VAL A 22 5.74 -20.13 -19.03
C VAL A 22 6.34 -19.73 -20.37
N HIS A 23 5.66 -18.84 -21.10
CA HIS A 23 6.19 -18.31 -22.34
C HIS A 23 7.45 -17.50 -22.02
N SER A 24 8.55 -18.02 -22.53
CA SER A 24 9.87 -17.45 -22.56
C SER A 24 9.87 -16.09 -23.24
N GLU A 25 9.57 -15.01 -22.51
CA GLU A 25 9.72 -13.61 -22.96
C GLU A 25 11.18 -13.13 -22.85
N ALA A 26 12.12 -14.00 -23.22
CA ALA A 26 13.56 -13.69 -23.25
C ALA A 26 14.06 -13.64 -24.69
N LEU A 27 13.34 -12.95 -25.59
CA LEU A 27 13.89 -12.59 -26.90
C LEU A 27 13.14 -11.46 -27.60
N ASP A 28 12.89 -10.35 -26.89
CA ASP A 28 12.64 -9.04 -27.53
C ASP A 28 13.69 -8.03 -27.03
N PHE A 29 14.95 -8.34 -27.32
CA PHE A 29 16.10 -7.43 -27.15
C PHE A 29 16.34 -6.61 -28.43
N ILE A 30 15.29 -6.27 -29.18
CA ILE A 30 15.37 -5.30 -30.28
C ILE A 30 15.02 -3.91 -29.75
N HIS A 31 16.08 -3.17 -29.44
CA HIS A 31 16.21 -1.74 -29.75
C HIS A 31 15.02 -0.85 -29.37
N SER A 32 14.78 -0.69 -28.08
CA SER A 32 14.40 0.62 -27.57
C SER A 32 15.54 1.11 -26.68
N ASP A 33 16.30 2.07 -27.20
CA ASP A 33 17.21 2.92 -26.45
C ASP A 33 16.39 3.77 -25.47
N THR A 34 15.85 3.12 -24.44
CA THR A 34 15.33 3.79 -23.26
C THR A 34 16.23 3.40 -22.11
N ARG A 35 17.47 3.90 -22.14
CA ARG A 35 18.22 4.08 -20.91
C ARG A 35 17.27 4.83 -19.97
N PRO A 36 16.95 4.33 -18.78
CA PRO A 36 16.21 5.14 -17.82
C PRO A 36 17.01 6.43 -17.67
N VAL A 37 16.36 7.58 -17.88
CA VAL A 37 17.00 8.89 -17.69
C VAL A 37 17.38 8.94 -16.22
N ILE A 38 18.61 8.53 -15.90
CA ILE A 38 19.18 8.65 -14.57
C ILE A 38 19.35 10.16 -14.40
N TYR A 39 18.31 10.79 -13.85
CA TYR A 39 18.38 12.18 -13.44
C TYR A 39 19.61 12.33 -12.56
N ASP A 40 20.53 13.21 -12.95
CA ASP A 40 21.74 13.45 -12.17
C ASP A 40 21.29 13.90 -10.77
N ARG A 41 21.47 12.99 -9.79
CA ARG A 41 20.98 13.19 -8.42
C ARG A 41 21.79 14.25 -7.67
N ASP A 42 22.82 14.80 -8.30
CA ASP A 42 23.63 15.88 -7.77
C ASP A 42 23.99 16.91 -8.87
N PRO A 43 23.03 17.75 -9.29
CA PRO A 43 23.25 18.74 -10.35
C PRO A 43 24.27 19.82 -9.98
N LYS A 44 24.59 19.96 -8.68
CA LYS A 44 25.58 20.93 -8.17
C LYS A 44 26.93 20.29 -7.86
N LYS A 45 27.08 18.97 -8.08
CA LYS A 45 28.30 18.19 -7.84
C LYS A 45 28.87 18.35 -6.41
N VAL A 46 28.03 18.70 -5.44
CA VAL A 46 28.45 18.96 -4.06
C VAL A 46 28.88 17.68 -3.33
N ASN A 47 28.38 16.52 -3.77
CA ASN A 47 28.63 15.21 -3.20
C ASN A 47 29.74 14.44 -3.94
N SER A 48 30.64 15.15 -4.63
CA SER A 48 31.76 14.53 -5.33
C SER A 48 32.66 13.69 -4.43
N SER A 49 32.80 14.06 -3.15
CA SER A 49 33.56 13.30 -2.14
C SER A 49 32.89 12.00 -1.67
N LEU A 50 31.59 11.83 -1.93
CA LEU A 50 30.84 10.61 -1.59
C LEU A 50 30.85 9.59 -2.74
N LYS A 51 31.40 9.95 -3.90
CA LYS A 51 31.59 9.04 -5.04
C LYS A 51 32.85 8.22 -4.82
N VAL A 52 32.76 7.24 -3.93
CA VAL A 52 33.85 6.30 -3.67
C VAL A 52 33.86 5.26 -4.79
N MET A 53 34.91 5.28 -5.62
CA MET A 53 35.14 4.24 -6.63
C MET A 53 35.91 3.07 -6.03
N PHE A 54 35.88 1.90 -6.69
CA PHE A 54 36.56 0.70 -6.19
C PHE A 54 38.07 0.95 -6.01
N GLU A 55 38.64 1.74 -6.92
CA GLU A 55 40.04 2.17 -6.92
C GLU A 55 40.37 3.02 -5.68
N ASP A 56 39.43 3.85 -5.20
CA ASP A 56 39.60 4.68 -4.01
C ASP A 56 39.56 3.85 -2.71
N VAL A 57 38.83 2.72 -2.71
CA VAL A 57 38.76 1.81 -1.55
C VAL A 57 40.05 1.00 -1.39
N ILE A 58 40.69 0.64 -2.50
CA ILE A 58 41.94 -0.15 -2.52
C ILE A 58 43.18 0.75 -2.53
N ALA A 59 43.04 2.04 -2.83
CA ALA A 59 44.10 3.06 -2.90
C ALA A 59 45.24 2.72 -3.88
N GLU A 60 44.94 1.99 -4.96
CA GLU A 60 45.95 1.52 -5.91
C GLU A 60 46.21 2.54 -7.04
N PRO A 61 47.47 2.94 -7.30
CA PRO A 61 47.80 3.79 -8.44
C PRO A 61 47.76 3.02 -9.77
N PRO A 62 47.33 3.64 -10.88
CA PRO A 62 46.98 2.98 -12.14
C PRO A 62 48.14 2.30 -12.91
N SER A 63 49.37 2.31 -12.39
CA SER A 63 50.58 1.97 -13.14
C SER A 63 51.22 0.61 -12.81
N VAL A 64 50.66 -0.19 -11.87
CA VAL A 64 51.31 -1.43 -11.37
C VAL A 64 50.48 -2.69 -11.59
N ARG A 65 49.76 -2.75 -12.70
CA ARG A 65 48.78 -3.80 -12.94
C ARG A 65 49.37 -5.02 -13.65
N SER A 66 49.74 -6.04 -12.89
CA SER A 66 50.30 -7.28 -13.45
C SER A 66 49.28 -8.41 -13.66
N PHE A 67 47.98 -8.24 -13.34
CA PHE A 67 46.97 -9.30 -13.48
C PHE A 67 45.57 -8.78 -13.87
N ASP A 68 45.35 -8.53 -15.16
CA ASP A 68 44.09 -7.96 -15.69
C ASP A 68 42.83 -8.76 -15.36
N LYS A 69 42.95 -10.08 -15.26
CA LYS A 69 41.82 -10.96 -15.00
C LYS A 69 41.36 -10.88 -13.55
N VAL A 70 42.30 -10.85 -12.60
CA VAL A 70 41.97 -10.78 -11.16
C VAL A 70 41.32 -9.44 -10.83
N TRP A 71 41.80 -8.34 -11.43
CA TRP A 71 41.19 -7.02 -11.24
C TRP A 71 39.77 -6.92 -11.79
N LEU A 72 39.52 -7.51 -12.97
CA LEU A 72 38.17 -7.55 -13.54
C LEU A 72 37.21 -8.36 -12.65
N TRP A 73 37.67 -9.51 -12.14
CA TRP A 73 36.88 -10.33 -11.23
C TRP A 73 36.66 -9.66 -9.87
N SER A 74 37.65 -8.96 -9.31
CA SER A 74 37.49 -8.23 -8.05
C SER A 74 36.54 -7.06 -8.19
N HIS A 75 36.61 -6.32 -9.30
CA HIS A 75 35.70 -5.22 -9.60
C HIS A 75 34.26 -5.72 -9.76
N ALA A 76 34.06 -6.79 -10.54
CA ALA A 76 32.74 -7.40 -10.71
C ALA A 76 32.18 -7.96 -9.39
N LEU A 77 33.00 -8.65 -8.60
CA LEU A 77 32.59 -9.21 -7.31
C LEU A 77 32.23 -8.10 -6.31
N PHE A 78 32.96 -6.98 -6.32
CA PHE A 78 32.69 -5.83 -5.47
C PHE A 78 31.34 -5.17 -5.81
N GLU A 79 31.03 -4.96 -7.09
CA GLU A 79 29.75 -4.40 -7.50
C GLU A 79 28.56 -5.28 -7.10
N VAL A 80 28.69 -6.58 -7.30
CA VAL A 80 27.68 -7.58 -6.92
C VAL A 80 27.55 -7.65 -5.39
N SER A 81 28.67 -7.70 -4.68
CA SER A 81 28.70 -7.73 -3.21
C SER A 81 28.01 -6.50 -2.62
N ARG A 82 28.28 -5.31 -3.15
CA ARG A 82 27.61 -4.06 -2.71
C ARG A 82 26.10 -4.18 -2.80
N LEU A 83 25.56 -4.66 -3.93
CA LEU A 83 24.11 -4.81 -4.12
C LEU A 83 23.50 -5.84 -3.16
N TRP A 84 24.16 -6.99 -3.01
CA TRP A 84 23.68 -8.05 -2.13
C TRP A 84 23.80 -7.68 -0.65
N CYS A 85 24.87 -7.00 -0.22
CA CYS A 85 25.03 -6.50 1.14
C CYS A 85 23.89 -5.56 1.52
N TYR A 86 23.51 -4.60 0.66
CA TYR A 86 22.35 -3.75 0.94
C TYR A 86 21.07 -4.55 1.12
N ARG A 87 20.86 -5.58 0.29
CA ARG A 87 19.66 -6.41 0.35
C ARG A 87 19.64 -7.30 1.60
N PHE A 88 20.77 -7.89 1.99
CA PHE A 88 20.91 -8.67 3.21
C PHE A 88 20.76 -7.81 4.46
N ILE A 89 21.36 -6.61 4.51
CA ILE A 89 21.21 -5.69 5.64
C ILE A 89 19.75 -5.26 5.77
N SER A 90 19.09 -4.94 4.66
CA SER A 90 17.67 -4.57 4.65
C SER A 90 16.80 -5.72 5.15
N LEU A 91 17.07 -6.95 4.71
CA LEU A 91 16.35 -8.15 5.15
C LEU A 91 16.58 -8.42 6.65
N LEU A 92 17.84 -8.35 7.08
CA LEU A 92 18.23 -8.56 8.47
C LEU A 92 17.58 -7.54 9.41
N LEU A 93 17.37 -6.30 8.96
CA LEU A 93 16.68 -5.28 9.72
C LEU A 93 15.15 -5.45 9.65
N ALA A 94 14.62 -5.94 8.54
CA ALA A 94 13.19 -6.21 8.38
C ALA A 94 12.69 -7.35 9.28
N VAL A 95 13.50 -8.39 9.49
CA VAL A 95 13.15 -9.54 10.36
C VAL A 95 12.83 -9.13 11.81
N PRO A 96 13.70 -8.43 12.57
CA PRO A 96 13.42 -8.03 13.94
C PRO A 96 12.28 -7.02 14.02
N VAL A 97 12.14 -6.12 13.03
CA VAL A 97 11.01 -5.17 12.97
C VAL A 97 9.68 -5.93 12.78
N SER A 98 9.65 -6.91 11.88
CA SER A 98 8.48 -7.76 11.65
C SER A 98 8.12 -8.57 12.90
N LEU A 99 9.12 -9.15 13.58
CA LEU A 99 8.91 -9.87 14.85
C LEU A 99 8.38 -8.95 15.94
N ALA A 100 8.93 -7.74 16.09
CA ALA A 100 8.45 -6.76 17.05
C ALA A 100 7.01 -6.33 16.76
N ALA A 101 6.68 -6.07 15.49
CA ALA A 101 5.32 -5.74 15.08
C ALA A 101 4.34 -6.90 15.31
N GLY A 102 4.74 -8.14 15.00
CA GLY A 102 3.95 -9.34 15.24
C GLY A 102 3.69 -9.58 16.73
N LEU A 103 4.71 -9.41 17.58
CA LEU A 103 4.57 -9.52 19.03
C LEU A 103 3.65 -8.42 19.58
N LEU A 104 3.81 -7.19 19.11
CA LEU A 104 2.96 -6.07 19.49
C LEU A 104 1.49 -6.34 19.09
N PHE A 105 1.25 -6.85 17.88
CA PHE A 105 -0.08 -7.24 17.43
C PHE A 105 -0.67 -8.39 18.24
N ALA A 106 0.14 -9.38 18.64
CA ALA A 106 -0.29 -10.48 19.51
C ALA A 106 -0.72 -9.97 20.89
N VAL A 107 0.07 -9.09 21.51
CA VAL A 107 -0.27 -8.45 22.79
C VAL A 107 -1.52 -7.59 22.67
N LEU A 108 -1.63 -6.77 21.61
CA LEU A 108 -2.82 -5.97 21.34
C LEU A 108 -4.06 -6.84 21.12
N SER A 109 -3.93 -7.96 20.43
CA SER A 109 -5.03 -8.90 20.21
C SER A 109 -5.49 -9.55 21.51
N CYS A 110 -4.54 -9.97 22.35
CA CYS A 110 -4.82 -10.47 23.69
C CYS A 110 -5.52 -9.41 24.55
N LEU A 111 -5.01 -8.18 24.57
CA LEU A 111 -5.63 -7.07 25.27
C LEU A 111 -7.02 -6.75 24.71
N HIS A 112 -7.21 -6.84 23.39
CA HIS A 112 -8.49 -6.56 22.76
C HIS A 112 -9.56 -7.57 23.22
N ILE A 113 -9.28 -8.87 23.17
CA ILE A 113 -10.25 -9.89 23.59
C ILE A 113 -10.51 -9.85 25.10
N TRP A 114 -9.47 -9.63 25.92
CA TRP A 114 -9.59 -9.70 27.38
C TRP A 114 -10.02 -8.40 28.04
N LEU A 115 -9.67 -7.23 27.48
CA LEU A 115 -9.97 -5.92 28.06
C LEU A 115 -10.95 -5.13 27.20
N ILE A 116 -10.73 -5.02 25.88
CA ILE A 116 -11.60 -4.16 25.05
C ILE A 116 -13.02 -4.73 24.94
N VAL A 117 -13.18 -6.04 24.73
CA VAL A 117 -14.52 -6.65 24.68
C VAL A 117 -15.33 -6.40 25.96
N PRO A 118 -14.84 -6.69 27.19
CA PRO A 118 -15.59 -6.36 28.40
C PRO A 118 -15.71 -4.86 28.64
N CYS A 119 -14.71 -4.04 28.29
CA CYS A 119 -14.84 -2.59 28.37
C CYS A 119 -15.95 -2.05 27.48
N VAL A 120 -16.07 -2.52 26.24
CA VAL A 120 -17.15 -2.12 25.32
C VAL A 120 -18.51 -2.54 25.88
N GLN A 121 -18.62 -3.76 26.41
CA GLN A 121 -19.86 -4.21 27.06
C GLN A 121 -20.21 -3.34 28.28
N LEU A 122 -19.22 -2.98 29.10
CA LEU A 122 -19.40 -2.08 30.25
C LEU A 122 -19.79 -0.66 29.82
N LEU A 123 -19.20 -0.15 28.75
CA LEU A 123 -19.55 1.16 28.19
C LEU A 123 -20.97 1.15 27.61
N LEU A 124 -21.38 0.07 26.93
CA LEU A 124 -22.73 -0.07 26.39
C LEU A 124 -23.78 -0.13 27.50
N ILE A 125 -23.53 -0.88 28.57
CA ILE A 125 -24.47 -0.90 29.71
C ILE A 125 -24.52 0.46 30.39
N ASN A 126 -23.37 1.13 30.61
CA ASN A 126 -23.34 2.47 31.18
C ASN A 126 -24.06 3.49 30.28
N MET A 127 -23.82 3.44 28.97
CA MET A 127 -24.53 4.26 27.97
C MET A 127 -26.04 4.03 28.00
N ARG A 128 -26.51 2.81 28.27
CA ARG A 128 -27.95 2.55 28.43
C ARG A 128 -28.52 3.31 29.64
N TRP A 129 -27.80 3.32 30.76
CA TRP A 129 -28.18 4.10 31.94
C TRP A 129 -28.16 5.60 31.65
N VAL A 130 -27.09 6.10 31.03
CA VAL A 130 -26.96 7.50 30.63
C VAL A 130 -28.09 7.89 29.67
N GLN A 131 -28.43 7.03 28.70
CA GLN A 131 -29.53 7.26 27.76
C GLN A 131 -30.87 7.38 28.50
N THR A 132 -31.15 6.53 29.48
CA THR A 132 -32.37 6.63 30.28
C THR A 132 -32.41 7.93 31.09
N VAL A 133 -31.32 8.29 31.77
CA VAL A 133 -31.23 9.56 32.52
C VAL A 133 -31.39 10.76 31.59
N TRP A 134 -30.72 10.72 30.43
CA TRP A 134 -30.80 11.76 29.42
C TRP A 134 -32.22 11.88 28.85
N ALA A 135 -32.88 10.77 28.56
CA ALA A 135 -34.27 10.76 28.11
C ALA A 135 -35.22 11.31 29.18
N SER A 136 -35.00 11.00 30.46
CA SER A 136 -35.78 11.57 31.57
C SER A 136 -35.59 13.07 31.69
N ILE A 137 -34.35 13.56 31.61
CA ILE A 137 -34.04 14.99 31.60
C ILE A 137 -34.74 15.67 30.42
N LEU A 138 -34.54 15.12 29.21
CA LEU A 138 -35.19 15.63 28.01
C LEU A 138 -36.70 15.65 28.16
N ASN A 139 -37.33 14.60 28.68
CA ASN A 139 -38.78 14.58 28.89
C ASN A 139 -39.24 15.69 29.86
N ILE A 140 -38.51 15.93 30.95
CA ILE A 140 -38.83 16.99 31.92
C ILE A 140 -38.71 18.38 31.29
N PHE A 141 -37.75 18.61 30.39
CA PHE A 141 -37.56 19.92 29.74
C PHE A 141 -38.42 20.11 28.49
N ILE A 142 -38.46 19.11 27.62
CA ILE A 142 -39.10 19.16 26.30
C ILE A 142 -40.61 19.02 26.43
N SER A 143 -41.13 18.14 27.30
CA SER A 143 -42.57 17.97 27.49
C SER A 143 -43.30 19.28 27.84
N PRO A 144 -42.86 20.07 28.85
CA PRO A 144 -43.49 21.36 29.13
C PRO A 144 -43.21 22.40 28.04
N PHE A 145 -42.02 22.41 27.43
CA PHE A 145 -41.69 23.35 26.36
C PHE A 145 -42.59 23.18 25.13
N PHE A 146 -42.72 21.95 24.63
CA PHE A 146 -43.59 21.64 23.50
C PHE A 146 -45.07 21.72 23.86
N THR A 147 -45.47 21.41 25.09
CA THR A 147 -46.86 21.61 25.54
C THR A 147 -47.21 23.09 25.57
N SER A 148 -46.32 23.96 26.04
CA SER A 148 -46.52 25.41 26.04
C SER A 148 -46.60 25.96 24.61
N ILE A 149 -45.67 25.56 23.72
CA ILE A 149 -45.71 25.97 22.30
C ILE A 149 -47.00 25.48 21.63
N GLY A 150 -47.38 24.21 21.85
CA GLY A 150 -48.60 23.63 21.32
C GLY A 150 -49.86 24.35 21.81
N LYS A 151 -49.89 24.79 23.08
CA LYS A 151 -50.99 25.62 23.59
C LYS A 151 -51.00 27.02 22.97
N CYS A 152 -49.84 27.67 22.84
CA CYS A 152 -49.74 28.98 22.18
C CYS A 152 -50.19 28.93 20.71
N CYS A 153 -49.84 27.88 19.97
CA CYS A 153 -50.19 27.73 18.56
C CYS A 153 -51.62 27.17 18.35
N GLY A 154 -52.13 26.34 19.26
CA GLY A 154 -53.46 25.73 19.16
C GLY A 154 -54.62 26.64 19.57
N GLN A 155 -54.35 27.72 20.32
CA GLN A 155 -55.38 28.68 20.73
C GLN A 155 -55.78 29.67 19.61
N VAL A 156 -55.16 29.60 18.43
CA VAL A 156 -55.55 30.39 17.26
C VAL A 156 -56.71 29.70 16.54
N THR A 157 -57.93 29.87 17.05
CA THR A 157 -59.15 29.44 16.36
C THR A 157 -59.50 30.44 15.26
N ILE A 158 -59.20 30.09 14.00
CA ILE A 158 -59.56 30.88 12.83
C ILE A 158 -61.06 30.67 12.56
N LEU A 159 -61.88 31.62 13.01
CA LEU A 159 -63.31 31.64 12.74
C LEU A 159 -63.51 32.18 11.32
N LEU A 160 -63.56 31.26 10.35
CA LEU A 160 -63.77 31.60 8.94
C LEU A 160 -65.24 32.00 8.76
N ALA A 161 -65.51 33.30 8.84
CA ALA A 161 -66.80 33.87 8.47
C ALA A 161 -67.01 33.61 6.97
N LYS A 162 -67.89 32.67 6.65
CA LYS A 162 -68.36 32.44 5.29
C LYS A 162 -69.35 33.56 4.98
N ASP A 163 -68.86 34.60 4.29
CA ASP A 163 -69.72 35.58 3.64
C ASP A 163 -70.48 34.85 2.53
N GLU A 164 -71.76 34.61 2.77
CA GLU A 164 -72.70 34.10 1.77
C GLU A 164 -73.19 35.30 0.97
N ASN A 165 -72.66 35.47 -0.25
CA ASN A 165 -73.19 36.37 -1.26
C ASN A 165 -73.42 35.61 -2.57
#